data_AF-A0A9Q1I4M4-F1
#
_entry.id   AF-A0A9Q1I4M4-F1
#
_cell.length_a   1.000
_cell.length_b   1.000
_cell.length_c   1.000
_cell.angle_alpha   90.00
_cell.angle_beta   90.00
_cell.angle_gamma   90.00
#
_symmetry.space_group_name_H-M   'P 1'
#
loop_
_entity.id
_entity.type
_entity.pdbx_description
1 polymer ?
#
loop_
_entity_poly.entity_id
_entity_poly.type
_entity_poly.pdbx_seq_one_letter_code
_entity_poly.pdbx_strand_id
1 'polypeptide(L)'
;MARCRRQTFLWLCLCLPFMLSGLFFVYVTFTVCQAMSQSHHHGGLASATHFVAPGAFNSGALASRPVGPFWDLRPDRGAFWNGLQLLSDRKRNPILRGARALAPDAEEAEGDAPPRAGAGCGRDRGLISRRADFKTWPEQVQEFALSMHCREYPLLRNQPHACGSDGQEAPMLLMAIKSQEGNFESRQAIR
;
A
#
# COMPACT_ATOMS: atom_id res chain seq x y z
N MET A 1 -54.39 -38.33 -38.25
CA MET A 1 -53.91 -37.75 -36.97
C MET A 1 -52.38 -37.83 -36.76
N ALA A 2 -51.62 -38.69 -37.46
CA ALA A 2 -50.18 -38.86 -37.22
C ALA A 2 -49.24 -37.74 -37.77
N ARG A 3 -49.66 -36.98 -38.80
CA ARG A 3 -48.84 -35.88 -39.37
C ARG A 3 -48.76 -34.63 -38.48
N CYS A 4 -49.81 -34.33 -37.72
CA CYS A 4 -49.87 -33.14 -36.86
C CYS A 4 -48.96 -33.28 -35.62
N ARG A 5 -48.86 -34.49 -35.06
CA ARG A 5 -48.03 -34.79 -33.86
C ARG A 5 -46.52 -34.71 -34.14
N ARG A 6 -46.10 -35.06 -35.36
CA ARG A 6 -44.69 -35.02 -35.81
C ARG A 6 -44.18 -33.59 -36.03
N GLN A 7 -45.05 -32.68 -36.45
CA GLN A 7 -44.69 -31.29 -36.70
C GLN A 7 -44.55 -30.51 -35.40
N THR A 8 -45.47 -30.67 -34.44
CA THR A 8 -45.34 -30.11 -33.09
C THR A 8 -44.09 -30.59 -32.35
N PHE A 9 -43.72 -31.87 -32.50
CA PHE A 9 -42.51 -32.41 -31.88
C PHE A 9 -41.23 -31.81 -32.50
N LEU A 10 -41.22 -31.58 -33.81
CA LEU A 10 -40.10 -30.94 -34.51
C LEU A 10 -39.93 -29.47 -34.08
N TRP A 11 -41.03 -28.72 -33.96
CA TRP A 11 -41.02 -27.34 -33.46
C TRP A 11 -40.56 -27.27 -32.00
N LEU A 12 -41.00 -28.20 -31.14
CA LEU A 12 -40.52 -28.29 -29.75
C LEU A 12 -39.01 -28.59 -29.69
N CYS A 13 -38.50 -29.52 -30.50
CA CYS A 13 -37.07 -29.87 -30.54
C CYS A 13 -36.18 -28.74 -31.09
N LEU A 14 -36.70 -27.86 -31.94
CA LEU A 14 -35.96 -26.72 -32.49
C LEU A 14 -36.04 -25.47 -31.59
N CYS A 15 -37.18 -25.21 -30.98
CA CYS A 15 -37.38 -24.01 -30.16
C CYS A 15 -36.85 -24.16 -28.73
N LEU A 16 -36.96 -25.36 -28.12
CA LEU A 16 -36.47 -25.60 -26.76
C LEU A 16 -34.96 -25.32 -26.58
N PRO A 17 -34.03 -25.79 -27.45
CA PRO A 17 -32.61 -25.49 -27.27
C PRO A 17 -32.29 -24.00 -27.43
N PHE A 18 -33.07 -23.27 -28.25
CA PHE A 18 -32.88 -21.83 -28.45
C PHE A 18 -33.36 -21.00 -27.25
N MET A 19 -34.46 -21.41 -26.63
CA MET A 19 -34.94 -20.78 -25.39
C MET A 19 -34.01 -21.09 -24.21
N LEU A 20 -33.50 -22.32 -24.12
CA LEU A 20 -32.55 -22.72 -23.08
C LEU A 20 -31.20 -22.01 -23.22
N SER A 21 -30.69 -21.83 -24.45
CA SER A 21 -29.46 -21.07 -24.68
C SER A 21 -29.63 -19.59 -24.35
N GLY A 22 -30.78 -19.00 -24.69
CA GLY A 22 -31.13 -17.63 -24.31
C GLY A 22 -31.17 -17.43 -22.79
N LEU A 23 -31.84 -18.33 -22.06
CA LEU A 23 -31.90 -18.30 -20.60
C LEU A 23 -30.51 -18.49 -19.96
N PHE A 24 -29.69 -19.39 -20.51
CA PHE A 24 -28.32 -19.59 -20.04
C PHE A 24 -27.47 -18.33 -20.24
N PHE A 25 -27.58 -17.66 -21.39
CA PHE A 25 -26.87 -16.40 -21.64
C PHE A 25 -27.27 -15.29 -20.67
N VAL A 26 -28.57 -15.15 -20.40
CA VAL A 26 -29.07 -14.18 -19.40
C VAL A 26 -28.57 -14.51 -18.00
N TYR A 27 -28.54 -15.79 -17.62
CA TYR A 27 -28.00 -16.23 -16.34
C TYR A 27 -26.49 -15.96 -16.20
N VAL A 28 -25.70 -16.27 -17.24
CA VAL A 28 -24.24 -16.02 -17.24
C VAL A 28 -23.95 -14.52 -17.18
N THR A 29 -24.64 -13.70 -17.97
CA THR A 29 -24.45 -12.24 -17.92
C THR A 29 -24.82 -11.67 -16.54
N PHE A 30 -25.93 -12.10 -15.95
CA PHE A 30 -26.34 -11.68 -14.61
C PHE A 30 -25.34 -12.09 -13.51
N THR A 31 -24.84 -13.33 -13.54
CA THR A 31 -23.83 -13.81 -12.57
C THR A 31 -22.49 -13.08 -12.70
N VAL A 32 -22.04 -12.79 -13.92
CA VAL A 32 -20.84 -11.96 -14.16
C VAL A 32 -21.05 -10.54 -13.64
N CYS A 33 -22.21 -9.92 -13.92
CA CYS A 33 -22.53 -8.60 -13.40
C CYS A 33 -22.53 -8.57 -11.86
N GLN A 34 -23.12 -9.57 -11.20
CA GLN A 34 -23.08 -9.63 -9.73
C GLN A 34 -21.67 -9.82 -9.18
N ALA A 35 -20.84 -10.66 -9.81
CA ALA A 35 -19.45 -10.86 -9.38
C ALA A 35 -18.63 -9.56 -9.50
N MET A 36 -18.84 -8.80 -10.58
CA MET A 36 -18.22 -7.49 -10.75
C MET A 36 -18.74 -6.45 -9.75
N SER A 37 -20.05 -6.44 -9.44
CA SER A 37 -20.62 -5.54 -8.44
C SER A 37 -20.18 -5.87 -7.00
N GLN A 38 -19.97 -7.14 -6.66
CA GLN A 38 -19.44 -7.54 -5.34
C GLN A 38 -17.99 -7.07 -5.14
N SER A 39 -17.22 -6.93 -6.23
CA SER A 39 -15.87 -6.36 -6.20
C SER A 39 -15.86 -4.88 -5.80
N HIS A 40 -16.96 -4.16 -6.02
CA HIS A 40 -17.13 -2.77 -5.57
C HIS A 40 -17.68 -2.63 -4.15
N HIS A 41 -18.37 -3.65 -3.61
CA HIS A 41 -19.00 -3.57 -2.28
C HIS A 41 -18.12 -4.05 -1.11
N HIS A 42 -16.96 -4.68 -1.37
CA HIS A 42 -15.95 -4.90 -0.33
C HIS A 42 -15.10 -3.65 -0.02
N GLY A 43 -15.32 -2.54 -0.74
CA GLY A 43 -14.82 -1.21 -0.38
C GLY A 43 -15.82 -0.37 0.42
N GLY A 44 -16.82 -1.00 1.07
CA GLY A 44 -17.67 -0.32 2.03
C GLY A 44 -16.79 0.42 3.04
N LEU A 45 -16.95 1.75 3.10
CA LEU A 45 -16.39 2.62 4.12
C LEU A 45 -16.65 1.97 5.49
N ALA A 46 -15.70 1.17 5.96
CA ALA A 46 -15.50 0.99 7.38
C ALA A 46 -15.33 2.43 7.88
N SER A 47 -16.39 2.92 8.54
CA SER A 47 -16.41 4.20 9.25
C SER A 47 -15.00 4.39 9.80
N ALA A 48 -14.28 5.38 9.26
CA ALA A 48 -12.87 5.57 9.59
C ALA A 48 -12.82 5.77 11.10
N THR A 49 -12.56 4.69 11.83
CA THR A 49 -12.23 4.70 13.24
C THR A 49 -10.89 5.39 13.26
N HIS A 50 -10.93 6.71 13.27
CA HIS A 50 -9.75 7.51 13.45
C HIS A 50 -9.12 7.00 14.74
N PHE A 51 -7.87 6.58 14.64
CA PHE A 51 -7.14 6.10 15.79
C PHE A 51 -7.03 7.27 16.78
N VAL A 52 -7.77 7.18 17.90
CA VAL A 52 -7.59 8.08 19.03
C VAL A 52 -6.53 7.44 19.92
N ALA A 53 -5.36 8.06 19.99
CA ALA A 53 -4.30 7.59 20.87
C ALA A 53 -4.83 7.57 22.32
N PRO A 54 -4.68 6.45 23.06
CA PRO A 54 -5.09 6.41 24.46
C PRO A 54 -4.23 7.39 25.29
N GLY A 55 -4.89 8.31 26.00
CA GLY A 55 -4.24 9.27 26.88
C GLY A 55 -4.85 9.29 28.28
N ALA A 56 -4.16 9.96 29.20
CA ALA A 56 -4.50 10.00 30.62
C ALA A 56 -5.83 10.72 30.90
N PHE A 57 -6.30 11.56 29.97
CA PHE A 57 -7.56 12.29 30.08
C PHE A 57 -8.23 12.41 28.71
N ASN A 58 -9.50 12.01 28.62
CA ASN A 58 -10.37 12.21 27.45
C ASN A 58 -11.43 13.27 27.80
N SER A 59 -11.07 14.55 27.71
CA SER A 59 -12.00 15.66 27.97
C SER A 59 -12.72 16.17 26.70
N GLY A 60 -12.42 15.62 25.52
CA GLY A 60 -13.03 16.01 24.24
C GLY A 60 -12.66 17.39 23.72
N ALA A 61 -12.14 18.28 24.58
CA ALA A 61 -11.76 19.65 24.24
C ALA A 61 -10.29 19.79 23.79
N LEU A 62 -9.42 18.83 24.15
CA LEU A 62 -7.98 18.83 23.85
C LEU A 62 -7.52 17.42 23.50
N ALA A 63 -6.39 17.33 22.79
CA ALA A 63 -5.71 16.06 22.58
C ALA A 63 -5.33 15.44 23.94
N SER A 64 -5.62 14.16 24.11
CA SER A 64 -5.38 13.45 25.36
C SER A 64 -3.88 13.39 25.68
N ARG A 65 -3.50 13.71 26.92
CA ARG A 65 -2.09 13.67 27.35
C ARG A 65 -1.57 12.22 27.30
N PRO A 66 -0.41 11.92 26.69
CA PRO A 66 0.07 10.55 26.61
C PRO A 66 0.32 9.96 28.01
N VAL A 67 -0.11 8.71 28.24
CA VAL A 67 0.05 7.99 29.53
C VAL A 67 1.49 7.49 29.72
N GLY A 68 2.21 7.29 28.61
CA GLY A 68 3.60 6.85 28.58
C GLY A 68 4.46 7.76 27.70
N PRO A 69 5.78 7.50 27.65
CA PRO A 69 6.64 8.19 26.71
C PRO A 69 6.17 7.91 25.27
N PHE A 70 6.12 8.95 24.45
CA PHE A 70 5.80 8.81 23.02
C PHE A 70 6.79 7.87 22.32
N TRP A 71 8.06 7.93 22.72
CA TRP A 71 9.11 7.05 22.21
C TRP A 71 9.22 5.80 23.08
N ASP A 72 8.86 4.64 22.51
CA ASP A 72 9.28 3.37 23.09
C ASP A 72 10.76 3.15 22.76
N LEU A 73 11.61 3.23 23.78
CA LEU A 73 13.05 3.07 23.64
C LEU A 73 13.49 1.61 23.63
N ARG A 74 12.55 0.66 23.75
CA ARG A 74 12.79 -0.78 23.81
C ARG A 74 12.60 -1.44 22.42
N PRO A 75 13.69 -1.73 21.71
CA PRO A 75 13.60 -2.32 20.37
C PRO A 75 13.14 -3.78 20.36
N ASP A 76 13.23 -4.49 21.49
CA ASP A 76 12.97 -5.93 21.63
C ASP A 76 11.48 -6.30 21.54
N ARG A 77 10.57 -5.33 21.68
CA ARG A 77 9.11 -5.58 21.73
C ARG A 77 8.34 -5.08 20.52
N GLY A 78 9.02 -4.47 19.56
CA GLY A 78 8.40 -3.77 18.43
C GLY A 78 8.41 -4.53 17.10
N ALA A 79 7.59 -4.05 16.17
CA ALA A 79 7.70 -4.42 14.76
C ALA A 79 9.11 -4.08 14.24
N PHE A 80 9.59 -4.83 13.25
CA PHE A 80 10.92 -4.63 12.66
C PHE A 80 11.20 -3.17 12.25
N TRP A 81 10.20 -2.53 11.64
CA TRP A 81 10.25 -1.13 11.22
C TRP A 81 10.48 -0.16 12.38
N ASN A 82 9.91 -0.43 13.56
CA ASN A 82 10.09 0.41 14.73
C ASN A 82 11.56 0.40 15.18
N GLY A 83 12.22 -0.77 15.11
CA GLY A 83 13.65 -0.89 15.40
C GLY A 83 14.52 -0.09 14.43
N LEU A 84 14.27 -0.23 13.13
CA LEU A 84 14.98 0.56 12.11
C LEU A 84 14.75 2.07 12.26
N GLN A 85 13.52 2.45 12.56
CA GLN A 85 13.17 3.85 12.78
C GLN A 85 13.84 4.39 14.03
N LEU A 86 13.86 3.65 15.15
CA LEU A 86 14.55 4.03 16.37
C LEU A 86 16.06 4.23 16.13
N LEU A 87 16.70 3.38 15.32
CA LEU A 87 18.10 3.57 14.92
C LEU A 87 18.31 4.88 14.15
N SER A 88 17.42 5.18 13.19
CA SER A 88 17.45 6.44 12.44
C SER A 88 17.17 7.65 13.34
N ASP A 89 16.22 7.54 14.25
CA ASP A 89 15.81 8.61 15.16
C ASP A 89 16.91 8.92 16.18
N ARG A 90 17.56 7.91 16.77
CA ARG A 90 18.76 8.15 17.62
C ARG A 90 19.88 8.84 16.86
N LYS A 91 20.01 8.54 15.56
CA LYS A 91 21.01 9.17 14.70
C LYS A 91 20.62 10.56 14.24
N ARG A 92 19.35 10.95 14.13
CA ARG A 92 18.92 12.21 13.47
C ARG A 92 18.10 13.14 14.34
N ASN A 93 17.50 12.66 15.42
CA ASN A 93 16.66 13.44 16.33
C ASN A 93 17.51 14.08 17.45
N PRO A 94 17.62 15.42 17.51
CA PRO A 94 18.38 16.12 18.55
C PRO A 94 17.94 15.79 19.98
N ILE A 95 16.65 15.52 20.21
CA ILE A 95 16.09 15.21 21.53
C ILE A 95 16.67 13.89 22.07
N LEU A 96 16.75 12.87 21.20
CA LEU A 96 17.26 11.55 21.57
C LEU A 96 18.80 11.53 21.61
N ARG A 97 19.47 12.38 20.83
CA ARG A 97 20.93 12.56 20.90
C ARG A 97 21.36 13.18 22.24
N GLY A 98 20.63 14.19 22.72
CA GLY A 98 20.94 14.89 23.97
C GLY A 98 20.82 14.00 25.22
N ALA A 99 19.87 13.06 25.25
CA ALA A 99 19.74 12.10 26.34
C ALA A 99 20.95 11.15 26.47
N ARG A 100 21.71 10.93 25.39
CA ARG A 100 22.95 10.13 25.41
C ARG A 100 24.12 10.89 26.05
N ALA A 101 24.13 12.22 26.01
CA ALA A 101 25.18 13.04 26.65
C ALA A 101 25.13 13.00 28.20
N LEU A 102 24.03 12.52 28.79
CA LEU A 102 23.84 12.34 30.23
C LEU A 102 24.15 10.90 30.71
N ALA A 103 24.50 9.98 29.80
CA ALA A 103 24.87 8.60 30.11
C ALA A 103 26.30 8.33 29.59
N PRO A 104 27.34 8.40 30.45
CA PRO A 104 28.74 8.35 30.01
C PRO A 104 29.20 6.98 29.46
N ASP A 105 28.44 5.91 29.68
CA ASP A 105 28.95 4.53 29.53
C ASP A 105 28.31 3.75 28.36
N ALA A 106 27.86 4.44 27.31
CA ALA A 106 27.41 3.77 26.09
C ALA A 106 28.50 3.86 25.01
N GLU A 107 29.52 3.02 25.19
CA GLU A 107 30.52 2.66 24.18
C GLU A 107 29.87 2.63 22.80
N GLU A 108 30.51 3.31 21.85
CA GLU A 108 30.13 3.25 20.45
C GLU A 108 30.24 1.79 19.99
N ALA A 109 29.09 1.11 19.97
CA ALA A 109 28.90 -0.07 19.13
C ALA A 109 29.02 0.38 17.67
N GLU A 110 30.26 0.51 17.23
CA GLU A 110 30.70 0.63 15.86
C GLU A 110 30.42 -0.71 15.17
N GLY A 111 29.15 -0.95 14.85
CA GLY A 111 28.69 -2.20 14.24
C GLY A 111 27.52 -2.06 13.27
N ASP A 112 26.75 -0.96 13.33
CA ASP A 112 25.61 -0.73 12.46
C ASP A 112 25.65 0.68 11.86
N ALA A 113 26.64 0.94 11.00
CA ALA A 113 26.51 2.01 10.02
C ALA A 113 25.39 1.60 9.04
N PRO A 114 24.38 2.46 8.75
CA PRO A 114 23.47 2.19 7.65
C PRO A 114 24.32 1.99 6.39
N PRO A 115 23.95 1.05 5.50
CA PRO A 115 24.70 0.82 4.27
C PRO A 115 24.89 2.18 3.59
N ARG A 116 26.15 2.50 3.27
CA ARG A 116 26.53 3.73 2.58
C ARG A 116 25.61 3.90 1.37
N ALA A 117 24.90 5.02 1.29
CA ALA A 117 24.20 5.45 0.09
C ALA A 117 25.25 5.58 -1.02
N GLY A 118 25.37 4.54 -1.86
CA GLY A 118 26.48 4.38 -2.82
C GLY A 118 26.98 2.95 -2.98
N ALA A 119 26.66 2.04 -2.05
CA ALA A 119 26.72 0.60 -2.34
C ALA A 119 25.50 0.23 -3.20
N GLY A 120 25.71 -0.45 -4.33
CA GLY A 120 24.66 -0.71 -5.33
C GLY A 120 23.36 -1.31 -4.76
N CYS A 121 22.24 -1.12 -5.47
CA CYS A 121 20.90 -1.58 -5.10
C CYS A 121 20.70 -3.12 -5.22
N GLY A 122 21.60 -3.92 -4.65
CA GLY A 122 21.43 -5.37 -4.51
C GLY A 122 20.51 -5.72 -3.35
N ARG A 123 19.98 -6.96 -3.29
CA ARG A 123 19.18 -7.41 -2.13
C ARG A 123 20.04 -7.38 -0.87
N ASP A 124 19.71 -6.50 0.08
CA ASP A 124 20.44 -6.41 1.35
C ASP A 124 19.96 -7.52 2.28
N ARG A 125 20.75 -8.58 2.37
CA ARG A 125 20.48 -9.71 3.27
C ARG A 125 20.89 -9.45 4.72
N GLY A 126 21.31 -8.23 5.08
CA GLY A 126 21.88 -7.84 6.37
C GLY A 126 21.02 -8.13 7.61
N LEU A 127 20.58 -7.10 8.33
CA LEU A 127 19.91 -7.28 9.62
C LEU A 127 18.55 -8.00 9.51
N ILE A 128 17.91 -7.89 8.34
CA ILE A 128 16.55 -8.37 8.06
C ILE A 128 16.50 -9.90 7.99
N SER A 129 17.41 -10.51 7.26
CA SER A 129 17.40 -11.98 7.07
C SER A 129 17.77 -12.75 8.34
N ARG A 130 18.36 -12.07 9.34
CA ARG A 130 18.75 -12.66 10.63
C ARG A 130 17.57 -12.80 11.59
N ARG A 131 16.42 -12.21 11.27
CA ARG A 131 15.20 -12.40 12.06
C ARG A 131 14.65 -13.81 11.87
N ALA A 132 14.35 -14.46 13.00
CA ALA A 132 13.81 -15.81 13.01
C ALA A 132 12.45 -15.92 12.28
N ASP A 133 11.65 -14.84 12.32
CA ASP A 133 10.32 -14.76 11.69
C ASP A 133 10.35 -14.26 10.24
N PHE A 134 11.51 -13.89 9.68
CA PHE A 134 11.57 -13.30 8.34
C PHE A 134 10.95 -14.21 7.26
N LYS A 135 11.19 -15.52 7.35
CA LYS A 135 10.68 -16.51 6.38
C LYS A 135 9.17 -16.71 6.45
N THR A 136 8.52 -16.31 7.54
CA THR A 136 7.07 -16.46 7.70
C THR A 136 6.30 -15.24 7.18
N TRP A 137 6.98 -14.18 6.77
CA TRP A 137 6.34 -12.98 6.23
C TRP A 137 5.80 -13.22 4.82
N PRO A 138 4.76 -12.49 4.37
CA PRO A 138 4.34 -12.53 2.97
C PRO A 138 5.48 -12.13 2.03
N GLU A 139 5.55 -12.76 0.86
CA GLU A 139 6.64 -12.54 -0.12
C GLU A 139 6.85 -11.06 -0.44
N GLN A 140 5.77 -10.33 -0.73
CA GLN A 140 5.82 -8.89 -1.01
C GLN A 140 6.50 -8.08 0.12
N VAL A 141 6.27 -8.47 1.38
CA VAL A 141 6.87 -7.80 2.55
C VAL A 141 8.35 -8.17 2.66
N GLN A 142 8.72 -9.42 2.38
CA GLN A 142 10.13 -9.84 2.32
C GLN A 142 10.89 -9.08 1.24
N GLU A 143 10.33 -8.96 0.04
CA GLU A 143 10.94 -8.23 -1.07
C GLU A 143 11.11 -6.75 -0.77
N PHE A 144 10.06 -6.12 -0.22
CA PHE A 144 10.12 -4.74 0.23
C PHE A 144 11.23 -4.54 1.27
N ALA A 145 11.29 -5.39 2.29
CA ALA A 145 12.32 -5.29 3.33
C ALA A 145 13.74 -5.45 2.75
N LEU A 146 13.96 -6.38 1.82
CA LEU A 146 15.27 -6.59 1.21
C LEU A 146 15.72 -5.45 0.25
N SER A 147 14.78 -4.64 -0.24
CA SER A 147 15.03 -3.57 -1.22
C SER A 147 14.86 -2.15 -0.67
N MET A 148 14.37 -1.98 0.56
CA MET A 148 14.04 -0.68 1.16
C MET A 148 15.19 0.33 1.30
N HIS A 149 16.44 -0.15 1.24
CA HIS A 149 17.63 0.70 1.25
C HIS A 149 17.83 1.38 -0.11
N CYS A 150 17.33 0.78 -1.20
CA CYS A 150 17.35 1.37 -2.53
C CYS A 150 16.22 2.39 -2.65
N ARG A 151 16.59 3.67 -2.78
CA ARG A 151 15.64 4.79 -2.94
C ARG A 151 15.91 5.64 -4.16
N GLU A 152 17.07 5.44 -4.78
CA GLU A 152 17.51 6.17 -5.96
C GLU A 152 17.18 5.34 -7.19
N TYR A 153 16.08 5.71 -7.85
CA TYR A 153 15.65 5.10 -9.10
C TYR A 153 15.89 6.08 -10.25
N PRO A 154 16.36 5.61 -11.42
CA PRO A 154 16.59 6.49 -12.56
C PRO A 154 15.27 7.09 -13.05
N LEU A 155 15.28 8.40 -13.33
CA LEU A 155 14.15 9.07 -13.96
C LEU A 155 14.13 8.73 -15.45
N LEU A 156 13.25 7.81 -15.84
CA LEU A 156 13.16 7.34 -17.24
C LEU A 156 12.48 8.36 -18.16
N ARG A 157 11.51 9.13 -17.64
CA ARG A 157 10.78 10.14 -18.40
C ARG A 157 10.64 11.41 -17.58
N ASN A 158 11.21 12.51 -18.07
CA ASN A 158 11.17 13.82 -17.43
C ASN A 158 10.30 14.81 -18.22
N GLN A 159 9.75 15.80 -17.51
CA GLN A 159 9.00 16.94 -18.08
C GLN A 159 9.58 18.25 -17.51
N PRO A 160 10.76 18.70 -17.99
CA PRO A 160 11.52 19.77 -17.35
C PRO A 160 10.81 21.13 -17.34
N HIS A 161 9.82 21.35 -18.20
CA HIS A 161 9.10 22.61 -18.32
C HIS A 161 7.75 22.63 -17.58
N ALA A 162 7.44 21.60 -16.78
CA ALA A 162 6.14 21.48 -16.10
C ALA A 162 5.87 22.59 -15.06
N CYS A 163 6.93 23.19 -14.50
CA CYS A 163 6.83 24.24 -13.48
C CYS A 163 7.21 25.63 -14.01
N GLY A 164 7.21 25.83 -15.34
CA GLY A 164 7.73 27.02 -16.00
C GLY A 164 9.18 26.85 -16.46
N SER A 165 9.53 27.50 -17.56
CA SER A 165 10.92 27.65 -18.03
C SER A 165 11.47 29.02 -17.64
N ASP A 166 12.78 29.23 -17.79
CA ASP A 166 13.45 30.52 -17.52
C ASP A 166 12.64 31.70 -18.07
N GLY A 167 12.11 32.54 -17.16
CA GLY A 167 11.30 33.72 -17.48
C GLY A 167 9.78 33.55 -17.36
N GLN A 168 9.27 32.35 -17.05
CA GLN A 168 7.84 32.12 -16.81
C GLN A 168 7.54 31.97 -15.31
N GLU A 169 6.43 32.54 -14.87
CA GLU A 169 6.03 32.52 -13.45
C GLU A 169 5.70 31.09 -12.99
N ALA A 170 6.15 30.75 -11.78
CA ALA A 170 5.94 29.43 -11.20
C ALA A 170 4.43 29.17 -10.97
N PRO A 171 3.96 27.93 -11.15
CA PRO A 171 2.55 27.62 -10.96
C PRO A 171 2.14 27.82 -9.51
N MET A 172 0.96 28.40 -9.29
CA MET A 172 0.35 28.55 -7.96
C MET A 172 0.00 27.18 -7.32
N LEU A 173 -0.28 26.17 -8.14
CA LEU A 173 -0.68 24.84 -7.70
C LEU A 173 0.01 23.75 -8.53
N LEU A 174 0.65 22.80 -7.86
CA LEU A 174 1.21 21.59 -8.46
C LEU A 174 0.38 20.36 -8.06
N MET A 175 -0.22 19.69 -9.03
CA MET A 175 -0.94 18.43 -8.82
C MET A 175 -0.03 17.24 -9.15
N ALA A 176 0.31 16.44 -8.14
CA ALA A 176 1.09 15.21 -8.29
C ALA A 176 0.19 13.97 -8.08
N ILE A 177 -0.19 13.32 -9.17
CA ILE A 177 -1.16 12.21 -9.16
C ILE A 177 -0.44 10.89 -9.37
N LYS A 178 -0.61 9.93 -8.45
CA LYS A 178 -0.10 8.56 -8.60
C LYS A 178 -0.98 7.78 -9.60
N SER A 179 -0.37 7.10 -10.57
CA SER A 179 -1.06 6.28 -11.57
C SER A 179 -0.20 5.08 -11.98
N GLN A 180 -0.82 4.04 -12.54
CA GLN A 180 -0.15 2.92 -13.21
C GLN A 180 -0.28 3.05 -14.73
N GLU A 181 0.58 2.38 -15.50
CA GLU A 181 0.60 2.48 -16.97
C GLU A 181 -0.77 2.22 -17.61
N GLY A 182 -1.48 1.18 -17.18
CA GLY A 182 -2.80 0.80 -17.71
C GLY A 182 -3.95 1.78 -17.46
N ASN A 183 -3.82 2.73 -16.51
CA ASN A 183 -4.92 3.62 -16.11
C ASN A 183 -5.09 4.83 -17.07
N PHE A 184 -5.24 4.58 -18.37
CA PHE A 184 -5.37 5.65 -19.37
C PHE A 184 -6.65 6.47 -19.20
N GLU A 185 -7.80 5.82 -19.01
CA GLU A 185 -9.10 6.49 -18.86
C GLU A 185 -9.11 7.40 -17.63
N SER A 186 -8.64 6.93 -16.48
CA SER A 186 -8.57 7.76 -15.26
C SER A 186 -7.64 8.96 -15.47
N ARG A 187 -6.48 8.77 -16.12
CA ARG A 187 -5.58 9.89 -16.44
C ARG A 187 -6.23 10.88 -17.41
N GLN A 188 -7.09 10.40 -18.31
CA GLN A 188 -7.79 11.26 -19.26
C GLN A 188 -8.97 11.99 -18.62
N ALA A 189 -9.67 11.36 -17.68
CA ALA A 189 -10.76 12.00 -16.95
C ALA A 189 -10.29 13.10 -15.99
N ILE A 190 -9.05 13.02 -15.49
CA ILE A 190 -8.45 14.06 -14.64
C ILE A 190 -7.93 15.25 -15.46
N ARG A 191 -7.59 15.04 -16.74
CA ARG A 191 -7.16 16.12 -17.65
C ARG A 191 -8.36 16.91 -18.15
#